data_AF-A0A0V0I149-F1
#
_entry.id   AF-A0A0V0I149-F1
#
_cell.length_a   1.000
_cell.length_b   1.000
_cell.length_c   1.000
_cell.angle_alpha   90.00
_cell.angle_beta   90.00
_cell.angle_gamma   90.00
#
_symmetry.space_group_name_H-M   'P 1'
#
loop_
_entity.id
_entity.type
_entity.pdbx_description
1 polymer ?
#
loop_
_entity_poly.entity_id
_entity_poly.type
_entity_poly.pdbx_seq_one_letter_code
_entity_poly.pdbx_strand_id
1 'polypeptide(L)'
;MLDQSGKVKHKVHSHFDRALESGPYTLKYRGSMWGYKRFFRRASLETSDYLKDDCLSMHCTVGVVRTRVEGPKNYSVTIPPSDMGQSLKYLLDVELGCDIVFRVGEEAFKGHKLILAARSPVFRAQFFGLLGNPKTDELEIEDIEPSVFKAMLQYIYSDELPDLIEITGSTSTCTSTIVMQHLLAAADRFGLDRLKELCEAKLCEEVNVDTVATTLSLAEQHRCPQLKAICLKFAATNLGGACSP
;
A
#
# COMPACT_ATOMS: atom_id res chain seq x y z
N MET A 1 8.70 35.76 -27.33
CA MET A 1 10.02 35.86 -28.01
C MET A 1 11.06 36.09 -26.96
N LEU A 2 12.13 35.30 -27.01
CA LEU A 2 13.20 35.38 -26.04
C LEU A 2 14.16 36.51 -26.44
N ASP A 3 14.62 37.23 -25.42
CA ASP A 3 15.66 38.25 -25.55
C ASP A 3 16.99 37.51 -25.58
N GLN A 4 17.77 37.76 -26.62
CA GLN A 4 19.03 37.06 -26.87
C GLN A 4 20.26 37.90 -26.47
N SER A 5 20.04 39.08 -25.88
CA SER A 5 21.10 39.96 -25.35
C SER A 5 21.54 39.62 -23.92
N GLY A 6 20.87 38.66 -23.26
CA GLY A 6 21.14 38.28 -21.86
C GLY A 6 20.50 39.20 -20.81
N LYS A 7 19.74 40.22 -21.23
CA LYS A 7 19.06 41.17 -20.33
C LYS A 7 17.70 40.66 -19.82
N VAL A 8 17.28 39.46 -20.24
CA VAL A 8 16.04 38.76 -19.86
C VAL A 8 14.78 39.60 -20.11
N LYS A 9 14.81 40.48 -21.12
CA LYS A 9 13.65 41.32 -21.49
C LYS A 9 12.74 40.63 -22.50
N HIS A 10 12.18 39.49 -22.13
CA HIS A 10 11.36 38.70 -23.05
C HIS A 10 10.06 39.41 -23.43
N LYS A 11 9.68 39.31 -24.71
CA LYS A 11 8.34 39.71 -25.15
C LYS A 11 7.36 38.56 -24.92
N VAL A 12 6.50 38.71 -23.92
CA VAL A 12 5.49 37.73 -23.53
C VAL A 12 4.11 38.14 -24.04
N HIS A 13 3.41 37.18 -24.64
CA HIS A 13 1.98 37.27 -24.93
C HIS A 13 1.31 36.07 -24.27
N SER A 14 0.41 36.33 -23.32
CA SER A 14 -0.27 35.30 -22.55
C SER A 14 -1.78 35.47 -22.66
N HIS A 15 -2.46 34.35 -22.78
CA HIS A 15 -3.92 34.24 -22.64
C HIS A 15 -4.31 33.51 -21.35
N PHE A 16 -3.33 33.09 -20.53
CA PHE A 16 -3.58 32.44 -19.26
C PHE A 16 -4.04 33.43 -18.18
N ASP A 17 -3.69 34.71 -18.33
CA ASP A 17 -3.96 35.75 -17.32
C ASP A 17 -5.33 36.43 -17.50
N ARG A 18 -6.14 36.02 -18.49
CA ARG A 18 -7.49 36.54 -18.72
C ARG A 18 -8.52 35.49 -18.34
N ALA A 19 -9.60 35.92 -17.67
CA ALA A 19 -10.76 35.08 -17.48
C ALA A 19 -11.29 34.61 -18.85
N LEU A 20 -11.46 33.29 -19.00
CA LEU A 20 -11.98 32.68 -20.23
C LEU A 20 -13.50 32.87 -20.29
N GLU A 21 -13.98 34.11 -20.53
CA GLU A 21 -15.42 34.41 -20.62
C GLU A 21 -16.16 33.56 -21.67
N SER A 22 -15.44 33.07 -22.69
CA SER A 22 -15.96 32.19 -23.74
C SER A 22 -15.30 30.79 -23.76
N GLY A 23 -14.59 30.42 -22.70
CA GLY A 23 -13.88 29.13 -22.60
C GLY A 23 -12.58 29.06 -23.43
N PRO A 24 -11.85 27.94 -23.37
CA PRO A 24 -10.62 27.74 -24.14
C PRO A 24 -10.92 27.71 -25.65
N TYR A 25 -9.98 28.20 -26.45
CA TYR A 25 -10.12 28.15 -27.90
C TYR A 25 -10.16 26.69 -28.39
N THR A 26 -11.21 26.33 -29.12
CA THR A 26 -11.40 24.98 -29.66
C THR A 26 -10.93 24.91 -31.12
N LEU A 27 -9.88 24.13 -31.39
CA LEU A 27 -9.46 23.79 -32.75
C LEU A 27 -10.39 22.72 -33.32
N LYS A 28 -11.35 23.14 -34.15
CA LYS A 28 -12.51 22.31 -34.55
C LYS A 28 -12.21 21.24 -35.60
N TYR A 29 -11.19 21.44 -36.44
CA TYR A 29 -10.85 20.52 -37.53
C TYR A 29 -9.35 20.55 -37.83
N ARG A 30 -8.87 19.50 -38.50
CA ARG A 30 -7.47 19.39 -38.92
C ARG A 30 -7.10 20.56 -39.83
N GLY A 31 -6.07 21.32 -39.45
CA GLY A 31 -5.65 22.54 -40.15
C GLY A 31 -6.24 23.84 -39.57
N SER A 32 -7.12 23.78 -38.57
CA SER A 32 -7.43 24.96 -37.76
C SER A 32 -6.17 25.48 -37.08
N MET A 33 -5.96 26.80 -37.12
CA MET A 33 -4.83 27.47 -36.49
C MET A 33 -5.33 28.63 -35.65
N TRP A 34 -4.61 28.92 -34.57
CA TRP A 34 -4.89 30.06 -33.72
C TRP A 34 -3.60 30.75 -33.29
N GLY A 35 -3.67 32.07 -33.17
CA GLY A 35 -2.53 32.91 -32.83
C GLY A 35 -2.76 34.36 -33.28
N TYR A 36 -1.69 35.14 -33.27
CA TYR A 36 -1.73 36.55 -33.63
C TYR A 36 -1.44 36.75 -35.12
N LYS A 37 -2.44 37.21 -35.89
CA LYS A 37 -2.24 37.58 -37.31
C LYS A 37 -1.16 38.64 -37.52
N ARG A 38 -0.95 39.51 -36.53
CA ARG A 38 0.06 40.58 -36.53
C ARG A 38 0.84 40.53 -35.22
N PHE A 39 1.66 39.50 -35.06
CA PHE A 39 2.38 39.24 -33.81
C PHE A 39 3.45 40.29 -33.50
N PHE A 40 4.27 40.65 -34.49
CA PHE A 40 5.31 41.67 -34.33
C PHE A 40 5.61 42.36 -35.67
N ARG A 41 5.95 43.65 -35.63
CA ARG A 41 6.31 44.39 -36.85
C ARG A 41 7.71 43.99 -37.29
N ARG A 42 7.88 43.68 -38.58
CA ARG A 42 9.16 43.25 -39.17
C ARG A 42 10.28 44.26 -38.93
N ALA A 43 10.09 45.52 -39.29
CA ALA A 43 11.10 46.56 -39.11
C ALA A 43 11.54 46.71 -37.65
N SER A 44 10.65 46.45 -36.69
CA SER A 44 10.98 46.47 -35.26
C SER A 44 11.69 45.20 -34.80
N LEU A 45 11.50 44.06 -35.49
CA LEU A 45 12.17 42.79 -35.17
C LEU A 45 13.64 42.85 -35.56
N GLU A 46 13.88 43.34 -36.77
CA GLU A 46 15.21 43.45 -37.38
C GLU A 46 16.13 44.36 -36.58
N THR A 47 15.58 45.34 -35.84
CA THR A 47 16.34 46.25 -34.96
C THR A 47 16.31 45.85 -33.48
N SER A 48 15.80 44.67 -33.13
CA SER A 48 15.63 44.25 -31.73
C SER A 48 16.63 43.20 -31.29
N ASP A 49 16.81 43.08 -29.96
CA ASP A 49 17.60 42.01 -29.33
C ASP A 49 16.91 40.62 -29.40
N TYR A 50 15.75 40.50 -30.07
CA TYR A 50 15.04 39.23 -30.25
C TYR A 50 15.53 38.42 -31.46
N LEU A 51 16.20 39.05 -32.42
CA LEU A 51 16.77 38.41 -33.61
C LEU A 51 18.29 38.51 -33.54
N LYS A 52 18.99 37.38 -33.49
CA LYS A 52 20.45 37.33 -33.40
C LYS A 52 20.96 36.24 -34.32
N ASP A 53 21.99 36.54 -35.12
CA ASP A 53 22.57 35.59 -36.09
C ASP A 53 21.51 34.96 -37.02
N ASP A 54 20.57 35.79 -37.48
CA ASP A 54 19.40 35.40 -38.29
C ASP A 54 18.49 34.34 -37.63
N CYS A 55 18.62 34.15 -36.31
CA CYS A 55 17.86 33.20 -35.53
C CYS A 55 16.87 33.90 -34.59
N LEU A 56 15.60 33.47 -34.66
CA LEU A 56 14.54 33.88 -33.74
C LEU A 56 14.21 32.73 -32.78
N SER A 57 14.31 32.98 -31.47
CA SER A 57 13.92 31.99 -30.46
C SER A 57 12.57 32.30 -29.83
N MET A 58 11.66 31.31 -29.84
CA MET A 58 10.30 31.43 -29.34
C MET A 58 10.00 30.32 -28.34
N HIS A 59 9.61 30.71 -27.14
CA HIS A 59 9.01 29.80 -26.16
C HIS A 59 7.48 29.87 -26.27
N CYS A 60 6.83 28.72 -26.41
CA CYS A 60 5.38 28.60 -26.52
C CYS A 60 4.87 27.58 -25.51
N THR A 61 4.01 28.02 -24.59
CA THR A 61 3.32 27.15 -23.64
C THR A 61 1.88 26.99 -24.09
N VAL A 62 1.43 25.74 -24.27
CA VAL A 62 0.06 25.40 -24.68
C VAL A 62 -0.64 24.67 -23.55
N GLY A 63 -1.74 25.23 -23.06
CA GLY A 63 -2.63 24.57 -22.11
C GLY A 63 -3.75 23.84 -22.84
N VAL A 64 -3.91 22.54 -22.61
CA VAL A 64 -4.98 21.74 -23.21
C VAL A 64 -6.03 21.43 -22.15
N VAL A 65 -7.23 21.98 -22.30
CA VAL A 65 -8.38 21.62 -21.46
C VAL A 65 -9.02 20.37 -22.05
N ARG A 66 -8.97 19.25 -21.33
CA ARG A 66 -9.75 18.05 -21.65
C ARG A 66 -11.08 18.12 -20.89
N THR A 67 -12.16 18.43 -21.59
CA THR A 67 -13.51 18.26 -21.03
C THR A 67 -13.79 16.76 -20.89
N ARG A 68 -13.69 16.22 -19.68
CA ARG A 68 -14.38 14.97 -19.32
C ARG A 68 -15.83 15.35 -19.05
N VAL A 69 -16.75 14.87 -19.89
CA VAL A 69 -18.17 14.93 -19.59
C VAL A 69 -18.45 13.83 -18.57
N GLU A 70 -18.26 14.14 -17.29
CA GLU A 70 -18.85 13.34 -16.22
C GLU A 70 -20.31 13.78 -16.12
N GLY A 71 -21.19 13.14 -16.88
CA GLY A 71 -22.63 13.29 -16.68
C GLY A 71 -22.99 12.93 -15.23
N PRO A 72 -24.07 13.49 -14.67
CA PRO A 72 -24.50 13.12 -13.33
C PRO A 72 -24.73 11.60 -13.29
N LYS A 73 -23.95 10.88 -12.48
CA LYS A 73 -24.15 9.45 -12.21
C LYS A 73 -25.43 9.30 -11.39
N ASN A 74 -26.59 9.46 -12.01
CA ASN A 74 -27.92 9.36 -11.37
C ASN A 74 -28.34 7.91 -11.08
N TYR A 75 -27.39 6.98 -11.02
CA TYR A 75 -27.61 5.59 -10.64
C TYR A 75 -26.48 5.17 -9.69
N SER A 76 -26.77 5.17 -8.39
CA SER A 76 -25.95 4.50 -7.39
C SER A 76 -26.53 3.11 -7.17
N VAL A 77 -26.06 2.12 -7.93
CA VAL A 77 -26.29 0.72 -7.53
C VAL A 77 -25.41 0.49 -6.31
N THR A 78 -26.02 0.23 -5.16
CA THR A 78 -25.29 -0.18 -3.95
C THR A 78 -24.76 -1.58 -4.18
N ILE A 79 -23.45 -1.71 -4.28
CA ILE A 79 -22.76 -3.00 -4.40
C ILE A 79 -22.46 -3.47 -2.96
N PRO A 80 -22.99 -4.63 -2.51
CA PRO A 80 -22.62 -5.17 -1.21
C PRO A 80 -21.11 -5.50 -1.19
N PRO A 81 -20.45 -5.42 -0.03
CA PRO A 81 -19.07 -5.87 0.10
C PRO A 81 -18.95 -7.37 -0.24
N SER A 82 -17.75 -7.81 -0.62
CA SER A 82 -17.49 -9.23 -0.85
C SER A 82 -17.62 -10.02 0.46
N ASP A 83 -18.28 -11.17 0.39
CA ASP A 83 -18.50 -12.12 1.49
C ASP A 83 -17.68 -13.42 1.33
N MET A 84 -16.70 -13.42 0.41
CA MET A 84 -15.91 -14.60 0.08
C MET A 84 -15.09 -15.08 1.29
N GLY A 85 -14.47 -14.17 2.03
CA GLY A 85 -13.68 -14.50 3.22
C GLY A 85 -14.54 -15.14 4.31
N GLN A 86 -15.74 -14.60 4.54
CA GLN A 86 -16.70 -15.16 5.51
C GLN A 86 -17.21 -16.53 5.06
N SER A 87 -17.46 -16.71 3.77
CA SER A 87 -17.90 -17.99 3.19
C SER A 87 -16.83 -19.08 3.31
N LEU A 88 -15.55 -18.74 3.13
CA LEU A 88 -14.45 -19.68 3.36
C LEU A 88 -14.26 -19.96 4.86
N LYS A 89 -14.28 -18.93 5.71
CA LYS A 89 -14.17 -19.07 7.16
C LYS A 89 -15.28 -19.97 7.71
N TYR A 90 -16.50 -19.90 7.18
CA TYR A 90 -17.58 -20.82 7.53
C TYR A 90 -17.18 -22.29 7.36
N LEU A 91 -16.50 -22.66 6.26
CA LEU A 91 -16.03 -24.04 6.05
C LEU A 91 -15.05 -24.50 7.14
N LEU A 92 -14.20 -23.59 7.63
CA LEU A 92 -13.30 -23.86 8.74
C LEU A 92 -14.08 -24.03 10.04
N ASP A 93 -15.02 -23.13 10.34
CA ASP A 93 -15.77 -23.11 11.59
C ASP A 93 -16.67 -24.36 11.77
N VAL A 94 -17.25 -24.87 10.67
CA VAL A 94 -18.03 -26.12 10.68
C VAL A 94 -17.22 -27.36 10.31
N GLU A 95 -15.91 -27.21 10.10
CA GLU A 95 -14.98 -28.26 9.68
C GLU A 95 -15.43 -29.07 8.44
N LEU A 96 -16.19 -28.42 7.54
CA LEU A 96 -16.84 -29.09 6.42
C LEU A 96 -15.85 -29.37 5.29
N GLY A 97 -15.48 -30.63 5.12
CA GLY A 97 -14.61 -31.08 4.04
C GLY A 97 -13.11 -30.92 4.33
N CYS A 98 -12.74 -30.75 5.60
CA CYS A 98 -11.34 -30.69 6.02
C CYS A 98 -10.59 -31.99 5.66
N ASP A 99 -9.39 -31.85 5.12
CA ASP A 99 -8.56 -32.95 4.58
C ASP A 99 -7.14 -32.96 5.17
N ILE A 100 -6.90 -32.16 6.22
CA ILE A 100 -5.67 -32.11 7.02
C ILE A 100 -5.98 -31.76 8.48
N VAL A 101 -5.22 -32.35 9.39
CA VAL A 101 -5.18 -32.01 10.82
C VAL A 101 -3.79 -31.48 11.17
N PHE A 102 -3.72 -30.33 11.85
CA PHE A 102 -2.49 -29.77 12.39
C PHE A 102 -2.39 -30.04 13.89
N ARG A 103 -1.29 -30.63 14.34
CA ARG A 103 -0.94 -30.73 15.76
C ARG A 103 -0.04 -29.58 16.15
N VAL A 104 -0.50 -28.76 17.09
CA VAL A 104 0.24 -27.58 17.56
C VAL A 104 0.23 -27.62 19.08
N GLY A 105 1.37 -27.99 19.68
CA GLY A 105 1.41 -28.33 21.09
C GLY A 105 0.41 -29.43 21.44
N GLU A 106 -0.49 -29.15 22.39
CA GLU A 106 -1.54 -30.09 22.81
C GLU A 106 -2.86 -29.94 22.03
N GLU A 107 -2.95 -28.98 21.10
CA GLU A 107 -4.17 -28.67 20.35
C GLU A 107 -4.13 -29.26 18.94
N ALA A 108 -5.34 -29.51 18.40
CA ALA A 108 -5.53 -30.00 17.04
C ALA A 108 -6.43 -29.06 16.24
N PHE A 109 -5.99 -28.68 15.04
CA PHE A 109 -6.72 -27.76 14.16
C PHE A 109 -6.98 -28.44 12.82
N LYS A 110 -8.22 -28.41 12.34
CA LYS A 110 -8.55 -28.93 11.00
C LYS A 110 -8.44 -27.85 9.94
N GLY A 111 -8.23 -28.25 8.69
CA GLY A 111 -8.22 -27.33 7.56
C GLY A 111 -8.33 -27.99 6.21
N HIS A 112 -8.12 -27.19 5.16
CA HIS A 112 -8.25 -27.58 3.76
C HIS A 112 -6.95 -27.29 3.02
N LYS A 113 -6.26 -28.34 2.55
CA LYS A 113 -4.97 -28.25 1.85
C LYS A 113 -5.00 -27.27 0.69
N LEU A 114 -6.08 -27.27 -0.10
CA LEU A 114 -6.21 -26.40 -1.27
C LEU A 114 -6.29 -24.93 -0.89
N ILE A 115 -7.04 -24.58 0.16
CA ILE A 115 -7.15 -23.20 0.65
C ILE A 115 -5.79 -22.75 1.21
N LEU A 116 -5.19 -23.58 2.06
CA LEU A 116 -3.89 -23.32 2.65
C LEU A 116 -2.79 -23.14 1.59
N ALA A 117 -2.74 -24.02 0.59
CA ALA A 117 -1.79 -23.95 -0.53
C ALA A 117 -2.03 -22.75 -1.45
N ALA A 118 -3.28 -22.30 -1.62
CA ALA A 118 -3.58 -21.10 -2.40
C ALA A 118 -3.07 -19.83 -1.70
N ARG A 119 -3.07 -19.83 -0.37
CA ARG A 119 -2.82 -18.64 0.46
C ARG A 119 -1.40 -18.57 1.00
N SER A 120 -0.72 -19.71 1.16
CA SER A 120 0.65 -19.78 1.65
C SER A 120 1.54 -20.59 0.69
N PRO A 121 2.63 -20.00 0.19
CA PRO A 121 3.60 -20.74 -0.63
C PRO A 121 4.28 -21.88 0.14
N VAL A 122 4.39 -21.76 1.46
CA VAL A 122 4.96 -22.81 2.33
C VAL A 122 4.03 -24.01 2.40
N PHE A 123 2.74 -23.82 2.68
CA PHE A 123 1.77 -24.92 2.63
C PHE A 123 1.64 -25.51 1.23
N ARG A 124 1.73 -24.68 0.19
CA ARG A 124 1.75 -25.18 -1.20
C ARG A 124 2.92 -26.12 -1.44
N ALA A 125 4.12 -25.76 -0.99
CA ALA A 125 5.29 -26.62 -1.10
C ALA A 125 5.16 -27.88 -0.24
N GLN A 126 4.63 -27.75 0.98
CA GLN A 126 4.43 -28.86 1.91
C GLN A 126 3.48 -29.93 1.37
N PHE A 127 2.39 -29.53 0.70
CA PHE A 127 1.38 -30.46 0.22
C PHE A 127 1.59 -30.87 -1.24
N PHE A 128 2.04 -29.95 -2.09
CA PHE A 128 2.07 -30.13 -3.55
C PHE A 128 3.42 -29.77 -4.19
N GLY A 129 4.45 -29.49 -3.39
CA GLY A 129 5.81 -29.28 -3.88
C GLY A 129 6.51 -30.59 -4.24
N LEU A 130 7.74 -30.49 -4.75
CA LEU A 130 8.56 -31.65 -5.17
C LEU A 130 8.77 -32.69 -4.06
N LEU A 131 8.90 -32.21 -2.81
CA LEU A 131 9.05 -33.05 -1.61
C LEU A 131 7.77 -33.10 -0.77
N GLY A 132 6.69 -32.50 -1.26
CA GLY A 132 5.41 -32.47 -0.56
C GLY A 132 4.67 -33.80 -0.68
N ASN A 133 3.75 -34.05 0.24
CA ASN A 133 2.93 -35.26 0.23
C ASN A 133 1.44 -34.93 0.31
N PRO A 134 0.69 -35.00 -0.81
CA PRO A 134 -0.75 -34.72 -0.84
C PRO A 134 -1.59 -35.67 0.03
N LYS A 135 -1.06 -36.86 0.32
CA LYS A 135 -1.75 -37.89 1.13
C LYS A 135 -1.60 -37.68 2.62
N THR A 136 -0.77 -36.74 3.05
CA THR A 136 -0.59 -36.39 4.47
C THR A 136 -1.90 -35.92 5.06
N ASP A 137 -2.45 -36.62 6.02
CA ASP A 137 -3.70 -36.30 6.73
C ASP A 137 -3.46 -35.62 8.07
N GLU A 138 -2.22 -35.64 8.57
CA GLU A 138 -1.80 -35.01 9.81
C GLU A 138 -0.42 -34.34 9.69
N LEU A 139 -0.26 -33.13 10.21
CA LEU A 139 1.00 -32.37 10.20
C LEU A 139 1.28 -31.74 11.57
N GLU A 140 2.47 -31.95 12.10
CA GLU A 140 2.93 -31.27 13.32
C GLU A 140 3.51 -29.88 12.99
N ILE A 141 3.09 -28.86 13.73
CA ILE A 141 3.63 -27.50 13.64
C ILE A 141 4.40 -27.21 14.91
N GLU A 142 5.72 -27.20 14.78
CA GLU A 142 6.65 -26.86 15.85
C GLU A 142 6.90 -25.35 15.93
N ASP A 143 7.31 -24.87 17.10
CA ASP A 143 7.73 -23.49 17.38
C ASP A 143 6.65 -22.41 17.14
N ILE A 144 5.37 -22.77 17.24
CA ILE A 144 4.24 -21.83 17.19
C ILE A 144 3.26 -22.15 18.30
N GLU A 145 2.84 -21.13 19.05
CA GLU A 145 1.80 -21.29 20.07
C GLU A 145 0.43 -21.57 19.42
N PRO A 146 -0.43 -22.41 20.04
CA PRO A 146 -1.74 -22.73 19.49
C PRO A 146 -2.61 -21.49 19.17
N SER A 147 -2.57 -20.48 20.03
CA SER A 147 -3.27 -19.20 19.84
C SER A 147 -2.81 -18.46 18.58
N VAL A 148 -1.50 -18.43 18.33
CA VAL A 148 -0.88 -17.81 17.15
C VAL A 148 -1.22 -18.60 15.89
N PHE A 149 -1.17 -19.94 15.95
CA PHE A 149 -1.56 -20.77 14.81
C PHE A 149 -3.04 -20.59 14.47
N LYS A 150 -3.92 -20.55 15.48
CA LYS A 150 -5.35 -20.28 15.31
C LYS A 150 -5.59 -18.92 14.64
N ALA A 151 -4.87 -17.88 15.07
CA ALA A 151 -4.92 -16.54 14.47
C ALA A 151 -4.50 -16.57 12.99
N MET A 152 -3.37 -17.20 12.69
CA MET A 152 -2.88 -17.37 11.33
C MET A 152 -3.88 -18.15 10.47
N LEU A 153 -4.46 -19.22 11.00
CA LEU A 153 -5.44 -20.04 10.31
C LEU A 153 -6.71 -19.23 10.00
N GLN A 154 -7.24 -18.47 10.95
CA GLN A 154 -8.39 -17.59 10.69
C GLN A 154 -8.10 -16.57 9.59
N TYR A 155 -6.92 -15.93 9.62
CA TYR A 155 -6.50 -15.00 8.57
C TYR A 155 -6.45 -15.67 7.18
N ILE A 156 -5.93 -16.90 7.09
CA ILE A 156 -5.82 -17.61 5.81
C ILE A 156 -7.19 -17.73 5.12
N TYR A 157 -8.27 -17.90 5.90
CA TYR A 157 -9.62 -18.08 5.39
C TYR A 157 -10.39 -16.76 5.21
N SER A 158 -10.22 -15.78 6.10
CA SER A 158 -10.97 -14.51 6.03
C SER A 158 -10.25 -13.39 5.29
N ASP A 159 -8.92 -13.44 5.17
CA ASP A 159 -8.06 -12.32 4.77
C ASP A 159 -8.23 -11.08 5.68
N GLU A 160 -8.69 -11.27 6.91
CA GLU A 160 -8.86 -10.24 7.93
C GLU A 160 -7.93 -10.50 9.11
N LEU A 161 -7.37 -9.42 9.69
CA LEU A 161 -6.58 -9.53 10.91
C LEU A 161 -7.50 -10.03 12.03
N PRO A 162 -7.19 -11.16 12.68
CA PRO A 162 -8.09 -11.76 13.65
C PRO A 162 -8.19 -10.91 14.92
N ASP A 163 -9.34 -10.98 15.58
CA ASP A 163 -9.51 -10.35 16.89
C ASP A 163 -8.76 -11.17 17.95
N LEU A 164 -7.64 -10.61 18.43
CA LEU A 164 -6.81 -11.29 19.41
C LEU A 164 -7.52 -11.47 20.76
N ILE A 165 -8.53 -10.65 21.09
CA ILE A 165 -9.30 -10.80 22.33
C ILE A 165 -10.13 -12.09 22.27
N GLU A 166 -10.75 -12.37 21.12
CA GLU A 166 -11.51 -13.61 20.89
C GLU A 166 -10.59 -14.84 20.93
N ILE A 167 -9.34 -14.71 20.49
CA ILE A 167 -8.38 -15.81 20.43
C ILE A 167 -7.78 -16.12 21.80
N THR A 168 -7.33 -15.11 22.54
CA THR A 168 -6.59 -15.30 23.79
C THR A 168 -7.47 -15.24 25.03
N GLY A 169 -8.73 -14.79 24.91
CA GLY A 169 -9.64 -14.60 26.05
C GLY A 169 -9.15 -13.57 27.07
N SER A 170 -8.15 -12.77 26.72
CA SER A 170 -7.46 -11.82 27.60
C SER A 170 -7.63 -10.41 27.08
N THR A 171 -8.01 -9.48 27.95
CA THR A 171 -8.10 -8.05 27.64
C THR A 171 -6.79 -7.31 27.89
N SER A 172 -5.73 -8.01 28.31
CA SER A 172 -4.43 -7.38 28.55
C SER A 172 -3.76 -6.96 27.24
N THR A 173 -3.45 -5.67 27.13
CA THR A 173 -2.75 -5.07 25.99
C THR A 173 -1.35 -5.68 25.79
N CYS A 174 -0.67 -6.05 26.88
CA CYS A 174 0.64 -6.69 26.79
C CYS A 174 0.54 -8.09 26.17
N THR A 175 -0.47 -8.89 26.55
CA THR A 175 -0.64 -10.24 25.98
C THR A 175 -1.01 -10.19 24.51
N SER A 176 -1.86 -9.25 24.10
CA SER A 176 -2.23 -9.06 22.70
C SER A 176 -1.05 -8.56 21.85
N THR A 177 -0.21 -7.66 22.40
CA THR A 177 1.03 -7.22 21.71
C THR A 177 1.98 -8.40 21.48
N ILE A 178 2.21 -9.25 22.48
CA ILE A 178 3.09 -10.42 22.37
C ILE A 178 2.55 -11.40 21.31
N VAL A 179 1.26 -11.72 21.34
CA VAL A 179 0.65 -12.60 20.32
C VAL A 179 0.76 -11.97 18.93
N MET A 180 0.61 -10.65 18.79
CA MET A 180 0.79 -9.94 17.52
C MET A 180 2.25 -10.03 17.02
N GLN A 181 3.25 -9.94 17.92
CA GLN A 181 4.66 -10.13 17.60
C GLN A 181 4.92 -11.56 17.07
N HIS A 182 4.38 -12.58 17.74
CA HIS A 182 4.51 -13.97 17.29
C HIS A 182 3.73 -14.24 15.99
N LEU A 183 2.58 -13.60 15.79
CA LEU A 183 1.81 -13.69 14.55
C LEU A 183 2.57 -13.07 13.37
N LEU A 184 3.29 -11.97 13.58
CA LEU A 184 4.19 -11.39 12.57
C LEU A 184 5.29 -12.38 12.18
N ALA A 185 5.93 -13.01 13.15
CA ALA A 185 6.96 -14.01 12.91
C ALA A 185 6.43 -15.23 12.14
N ALA A 186 5.23 -15.71 12.51
CA ALA A 186 4.55 -16.79 11.81
C ALA A 186 4.16 -16.39 10.38
N ALA A 187 3.64 -15.17 10.18
CA ALA A 187 3.30 -14.66 8.87
C ALA A 187 4.51 -14.64 7.92
N ASP A 188 5.66 -14.18 8.40
CA ASP A 188 6.93 -14.21 7.64
C ASP A 188 7.36 -15.65 7.34
N ARG A 189 7.32 -16.55 8.34
CA ARG A 189 7.67 -17.97 8.18
C ARG A 189 6.81 -18.69 7.14
N PHE A 190 5.52 -18.38 7.05
CA PHE A 190 4.58 -19.03 6.13
C PHE A 190 4.37 -18.26 4.81
N GLY A 191 5.08 -17.15 4.60
CA GLY A 191 4.97 -16.33 3.37
C GLY A 191 3.61 -15.66 3.21
N LEU A 192 3.05 -15.15 4.30
CA LEU A 192 1.78 -14.41 4.37
C LEU A 192 2.06 -12.90 4.42
N ASP A 193 2.57 -12.34 3.32
CA ASP A 193 3.11 -10.97 3.28
C ASP A 193 2.11 -9.90 3.75
N ARG A 194 0.84 -10.00 3.33
CA ARG A 194 -0.19 -9.04 3.76
C ARG A 194 -0.52 -9.15 5.25
N LEU A 195 -0.52 -10.35 5.83
CA LEU A 195 -0.68 -10.51 7.28
C LEU A 195 0.49 -9.89 8.03
N LYS A 196 1.71 -10.10 7.54
CA LYS A 196 2.93 -9.51 8.12
C LYS A 196 2.84 -7.98 8.14
N GLU A 197 2.41 -7.35 7.05
CA GLU A 197 2.20 -5.90 6.98
C GLU A 197 1.08 -5.42 7.92
N LEU A 198 -0.02 -6.17 8.05
CA LEU A 198 -1.09 -5.86 9.00
C LEU A 198 -0.61 -5.93 10.46
N CYS A 199 0.19 -6.95 10.80
CA CYS A 199 0.82 -7.05 12.11
C CYS A 199 1.82 -5.91 12.34
N GLU A 200 2.62 -5.55 11.33
CA GLU A 200 3.55 -4.42 11.40
C GLU A 200 2.81 -3.12 11.71
N ALA A 201 1.74 -2.82 10.97
CA ALA A 201 0.92 -1.64 11.18
C ALA A 201 0.31 -1.61 12.58
N LYS A 202 -0.21 -2.74 13.07
CA LYS A 202 -0.82 -2.82 14.40
C LYS A 202 0.21 -2.60 15.52
N LEU A 203 1.38 -3.23 15.41
CA LEU A 203 2.47 -3.06 16.36
C LEU A 203 2.99 -1.63 16.39
N CYS A 204 2.96 -0.91 15.25
CA CYS A 204 3.33 0.50 15.19
C CYS A 204 2.43 1.40 16.04
N GLU A 205 1.14 1.05 16.16
CA GLU A 205 0.16 1.79 16.99
C GLU A 205 0.34 1.53 18.49
N GLU A 206 0.88 0.36 18.86
CA GLU A 206 0.87 -0.16 20.24
C GLU A 206 2.25 -0.19 20.91
N VAL A 207 3.29 0.37 20.25
CA VAL A 207 4.63 0.47 20.83
C VAL A 207 4.58 1.21 22.17
N ASN A 208 5.11 0.56 23.21
CA ASN A 208 5.20 1.11 24.56
C ASN A 208 6.56 0.80 25.21
N VAL A 209 6.80 1.35 26.40
CA VAL A 209 8.09 1.27 27.09
C VAL A 209 8.47 -0.18 27.43
N ASP A 210 7.50 -1.02 27.74
CA ASP A 210 7.74 -2.41 28.15
C ASP A 210 8.03 -3.31 26.94
N THR A 211 7.45 -3.00 25.77
CA THR A 211 7.53 -3.85 24.57
C THR A 211 8.48 -3.33 23.50
N VAL A 212 8.96 -2.08 23.58
CA VAL A 212 9.77 -1.47 22.50
C VAL A 212 11.04 -2.26 22.19
N ALA A 213 11.71 -2.82 23.21
CA ALA A 213 12.96 -3.57 23.01
C ALA A 213 12.72 -4.89 22.24
N THR A 214 11.69 -5.65 22.63
CA THR A 214 11.33 -6.92 21.96
C THR A 214 10.77 -6.65 20.57
N THR A 215 9.94 -5.61 20.41
CA THR A 215 9.38 -5.20 19.12
C THR A 215 10.46 -4.75 18.14
N LEU A 216 11.47 -4.01 18.61
CA LEU A 216 12.60 -3.60 17.78
C LEU A 216 13.41 -4.80 17.28
N SER A 217 13.74 -5.73 18.18
CA SER A 217 14.46 -6.96 17.81
C SER A 217 13.68 -7.78 16.78
N LEU A 218 12.36 -7.91 16.96
CA LEU A 218 11.47 -8.60 16.02
C LEU A 218 11.46 -7.90 14.65
N ALA A 219 11.34 -6.58 14.63
CA ALA A 219 11.31 -5.79 13.40
C ALA A 219 12.62 -5.93 12.60
N GLU A 220 13.76 -6.03 13.27
CA GLU A 220 15.05 -6.29 12.61
C GLU A 220 15.12 -7.71 12.05
N GLN A 221 14.74 -8.71 12.85
CA GLN A 221 14.78 -10.12 12.47
C GLN A 221 13.91 -10.39 11.22
N HIS A 222 12.70 -9.84 11.18
CA HIS A 222 11.74 -10.07 10.11
C HIS A 222 11.75 -8.96 9.04
N ARG A 223 12.71 -8.02 9.09
CA ARG A 223 12.89 -6.96 8.08
C ARG A 223 11.64 -6.09 7.89
N CYS A 224 11.10 -5.57 8.98
CA CYS A 224 9.96 -4.65 9.03
C CYS A 224 10.47 -3.20 9.22
N PRO A 225 10.72 -2.45 8.13
CA PRO A 225 11.44 -1.17 8.21
C PRO A 225 10.63 -0.06 8.88
N GLN A 226 9.30 -0.05 8.75
CA GLN A 226 8.46 0.99 9.34
C GLN A 226 8.38 0.82 10.84
N LEU A 227 8.14 -0.41 11.30
CA LEU A 227 8.13 -0.74 12.72
C LEU A 227 9.49 -0.49 13.37
N LYS A 228 10.59 -0.88 12.71
CA LYS A 228 11.94 -0.57 13.17
C LYS A 228 12.14 0.94 13.36
N ALA A 229 11.76 1.75 12.37
CA ALA A 229 11.92 3.20 12.45
C ALA A 229 11.11 3.82 13.59
N ILE A 230 9.88 3.34 13.82
CA ILE A 230 9.00 3.79 14.91
C ILE A 230 9.58 3.38 16.26
N CYS A 231 10.02 2.14 16.44
CA CYS A 231 10.64 1.69 17.68
C CYS A 231 11.91 2.49 18.01
N LEU A 232 12.78 2.77 17.03
CA LEU A 232 13.98 3.61 17.24
C LEU A 232 13.61 5.04 17.63
N LYS A 233 12.61 5.64 16.97
CA LYS A 233 12.13 6.99 17.31
C LYS A 233 11.54 7.03 18.72
N PHE A 234 10.76 6.02 19.10
CA PHE A 234 10.18 5.89 20.42
C PHE A 234 11.28 5.74 21.49
N ALA A 235 12.25 4.85 21.28
CA ALA A 235 13.37 4.65 22.18
C ALA A 235 14.20 5.92 22.37
N ALA A 236 14.51 6.65 21.29
CA ALA A 236 15.26 7.91 21.37
C ALA A 236 14.52 9.00 22.19
N THR A 237 13.19 9.08 22.04
CA THR A 237 12.37 10.06 22.75
C THR A 237 12.28 9.77 24.25
N ASN A 238 12.21 8.48 24.63
CA ASN A 238 12.09 8.07 26.03
C ASN A 238 13.44 8.03 26.76
N LEU A 239 14.54 7.68 26.06
CA LEU A 239 15.89 7.70 26.64
C LEU A 239 16.42 9.13 26.82
N GLY A 240 16.00 10.08 25.96
CA GLY A 240 16.33 11.50 26.10
C GLY A 240 15.72 12.18 27.34
N GLY A 241 14.66 11.61 27.93
CA GLY A 241 14.06 12.10 29.17
C GLY A 241 14.77 11.66 30.45
N ALA A 242 15.57 10.59 30.39
CA ALA A 242 16.32 10.06 31.54
C ALA A 242 17.69 10.74 31.74
N CYS A 243 18.09 11.65 30.85
CA CYS A 243 19.32 12.43 30.91
C CYS A 243 19.01 13.94 30.92
N SER A 244 18.29 14.40 31.94
CA SER A 244 18.27 15.82 32.33
C SER A 244 19.02 15.93 33.67
N PRO A 245 20.03 16.81 33.81
CA PRO A 245 20.87 16.92 35.00
C PRO A 245 20.12 17.42 36.25
#